data_AF-T1B1M3-F1
#
_entry.id   AF-T1B1M3-F1
#
_cell.length_a   1.000
_cell.length_b   1.000
_cell.length_c   1.000
_cell.angle_alpha   90.00
_cell.angle_beta   90.00
_cell.angle_gamma   90.00
#
_symmetry.space_group_name_H-M   'P 1'
#
loop_
_entity.id
_entity.type
_entity.pdbx_description
1 polymer ?
#
loop_
_entity_poly.entity_id
_entity_poly.type
_entity_poly.pdbx_seq_one_letter_code
_entity_poly.pdbx_strand_id
1 'polypeptide(L)' 'VYLSRSRALMEHLTTLVANGTLKPVIDSVLPLDRAAEAHKRLETGGVRGKIVLEVAKT' A
#
# COMPACT_ATOMS: atom_id res chain seq x y z
N VAL A 1 -5.43 -3.69 18.15
CA VAL A 1 -6.19 -3.39 16.91
C VAL A 1 -6.15 -4.63 16.02
N TYR A 2 -7.30 -5.14 15.60
CA TYR A 2 -7.51 -6.47 15.02
C TYR A 2 -6.82 -6.62 13.65
N LEU A 3 -5.60 -7.16 13.62
CA LEU A 3 -4.99 -7.71 12.40
C LEU A 3 -5.35 -9.20 12.28
N SER A 4 -6.64 -9.55 12.27
CA SER A 4 -6.98 -10.88 11.77
C SER A 4 -6.85 -10.83 10.26
N ARG A 5 -5.72 -11.34 9.77
CA ARG A 5 -5.55 -11.64 8.36
C ARG A 5 -6.35 -12.92 8.08
N SER A 6 -7.64 -12.76 7.80
CA SER A 6 -8.41 -13.86 7.21
C SER A 6 -7.82 -14.15 5.83
N ARG A 7 -7.17 -15.30 5.68
CA ARG A 7 -6.56 -15.75 4.42
C ARG A 7 -7.57 -15.70 3.27
N ALA A 8 -8.79 -16.15 3.52
CA ALA A 8 -9.88 -16.15 2.54
C ALA A 8 -10.24 -14.74 2.04
N LEU A 9 -10.22 -13.73 2.93
CA LEU A 9 -10.46 -12.35 2.53
C LEU A 9 -9.33 -11.83 1.61
N MET A 10 -8.07 -12.10 1.96
CA MET A 10 -6.95 -11.70 1.12
C MET A 10 -6.94 -12.41 -0.24
N GLU A 11 -7.28 -13.69 -0.28
CA GLU A 11 -7.43 -14.46 -1.53
C GLU A 11 -8.52 -13.85 -2.41
N HIS A 12 -9.68 -13.51 -1.83
CA HIS A 12 -10.76 -12.86 -2.58
C HIS A 12 -10.34 -11.50 -3.15
N LEU A 13 -9.72 -10.64 -2.32
CA LEU A 13 -9.21 -9.35 -2.77
C LEU A 13 -8.13 -9.49 -3.85
N THR A 14 -7.27 -10.50 -3.74
CA THR A 14 -6.22 -10.79 -4.75
C THR A 14 -6.84 -11.12 -6.10
N THR A 15 -7.90 -11.93 -6.14
CA THR A 15 -8.63 -12.24 -7.38
C THR A 15 -9.21 -10.98 -8.03
N LEU A 16 -9.80 -10.08 -7.24
CA LEU A 16 -10.37 -8.83 -7.75
C LEU A 16 -9.29 -7.86 -8.27
N VAL A 17 -8.10 -7.86 -7.67
CA VAL A 17 -6.97 -7.07 -8.19
C VAL A 17 -6.43 -7.68 -9.47
N ALA A 18 -6.23 -9.01 -9.50
CA ALA A 18 -5.68 -9.71 -10.65
C ALA A 18 -6.56 -9.60 -11.91
N ASN A 19 -7.88 -9.59 -11.75
CA ASN A 19 -8.82 -9.42 -12.86
C ASN A 19 -9.14 -7.95 -13.19
N GLY A 20 -8.51 -6.98 -12.49
CA GLY A 20 -8.66 -5.55 -12.74
C GLY A 20 -9.95 -4.90 -12.22
N THR A 21 -10.82 -5.66 -11.54
CA THR A 21 -12.07 -5.14 -10.94
C THR A 21 -11.80 -4.20 -9.77
N LEU A 22 -10.73 -4.45 -9.02
CA LEU A 22 -10.27 -3.62 -7.91
C LEU A 22 -8.89 -3.06 -8.22
N LYS A 23 -8.74 -1.73 -8.13
CA LYS A 23 -7.45 -1.05 -8.32
C LYS A 23 -7.03 -0.38 -7.01
N PRO A 24 -5.91 -0.80 -6.40
CA PRO A 24 -5.36 -0.10 -5.24
C PRO A 24 -5.01 1.34 -5.61
N VAL A 25 -5.40 2.30 -4.76
CA VAL A 25 -5.00 3.70 -4.91
C VAL A 25 -3.63 3.87 -4.26
N ILE A 26 -2.62 4.16 -5.09
CA ILE A 26 -1.26 4.46 -4.66
C ILE A 26 -1.09 5.98 -4.68
N ASP A 27 -0.73 6.55 -3.55
CA ASP A 27 -0.43 7.98 -3.42
C ASP A 27 0.97 8.28 -3.97
N SER A 28 1.94 7.48 -3.54
CA SER A 28 3.34 7.65 -3.90
C SER A 28 4.12 6.34 -3.75
N VAL A 29 5.16 6.20 -4.57
CA VAL A 29 6.18 5.15 -4.44
C VAL A 29 7.49 5.86 -4.11
N LEU A 30 8.11 5.47 -2.99
CA LEU A 30 9.40 6.01 -2.54
C LEU A 30 10.39 4.86 -2.39
N PRO A 31 11.69 5.07 -2.66
CA PRO A 31 12.70 4.07 -2.33
C PRO A 31 12.74 3.83 -0.81
N LEU A 32 13.11 2.62 -0.40
CA LEU A 32 13.13 2.20 1.01
C LEU A 32 13.97 3.12 1.91
N ASP A 33 15.07 3.66 1.38
CA ASP A 33 15.95 4.61 2.08
C ASP A 33 15.25 5.93 2.45
N ARG A 34 14.10 6.24 1.84
CA ARG A 34 13.24 7.39 2.14
C ARG A 34 12.04 7.05 3.02
N ALA A 35 12.07 5.95 3.76
CA ALA A 35 11.00 5.60 4.70
C ALA A 35 10.66 6.73 5.70
N ALA A 36 11.67 7.48 6.17
CA ALA A 36 11.45 8.63 7.05
C ALA A 36 10.61 9.75 6.39
N GLU A 37 10.78 9.98 5.08
CA GLU A 37 9.96 10.93 4.32
C GLU A 37 8.51 10.45 4.20
N ALA A 38 8.32 9.15 3.95
CA ALA A 38 6.99 8.53 3.92
C ALA A 38 6.22 8.75 5.23
N HIS A 39 6.89 8.56 6.37
CA HIS A 39 6.29 8.81 7.69
C HIS A 39 5.91 10.26 7.90
N LYS A 40 6.81 11.20 7.58
CA LYS A 40 6.50 12.64 7.65
C LYS A 40 5.28 13.01 6.81
N ARG A 41 5.17 12.48 5.58
CA ARG A 41 4.00 12.72 4.70
C ARG A 41 2.70 12.17 5.29
N LEU A 42 2.75 11.00 5.92
CA LEU A 42 1.59 10.43 6.61
C LEU A 42 1.18 11.30 7.80
N GLU A 43 2.14 11.79 8.58
CA GLU A 43 1.91 12.66 9.74
C GLU A 43 1.35 14.03 9.36
N THR A 44 1.81 14.62 8.25
CA THR A 44 1.29 15.89 7.74
C THR A 44 -0.13 15.80 7.18
N GLY A 45 -0.62 14.59 6.92
CA GLY A 45 -1.92 14.35 6.30
C GLY A 45 -1.92 14.59 4.78
N GLY A 46 -3.10 14.53 4.16
CA GLY A 46 -3.29 14.76 2.72
C GLY A 46 -2.97 13.57 1.80
N VAL A 47 -2.39 12.50 2.35
CA VAL A 47 -2.12 11.25 1.61
C VAL A 47 -3.43 10.59 1.19
N ARG A 48 -3.62 10.41 -0.13
CA ARG A 48 -4.78 9.74 -0.70
C ARG A 48 -4.38 8.39 -1.27
N GLY A 49 -4.50 7.36 -0.46
CA GLY A 49 -4.15 5.99 -0.82
C GLY A 49 -3.01 5.45 0.03
N LYS A 50 -2.22 4.54 -0.55
CA LYS A 50 -1.05 3.93 0.11
C LYS A 50 0.25 4.58 -0.38
N ILE A 51 1.17 4.82 0.55
CA ILE A 51 2.57 5.04 0.22
C ILE A 51 3.24 3.67 0.14
N VAL A 52 3.90 3.38 -0.97
CA VAL A 52 4.63 2.13 -1.20
C VAL A 52 6.12 2.40 -1.10
N LEU A 53 6.84 1.53 -0.41
CA LEU A 53 8.29 1.56 -0.35
C LEU A 53 8.88 0.53 -1.32
N GLU A 54 9.63 1.00 -2.30
CA GLU A 54 10.34 0.17 -3.27
C GLU A 54 11.67 -0.31 -2.65
N VAL A 55 11.79 -1.62 -2.48
CA VAL A 55 12.95 -2.27 -1.82
C VAL A 55 14.05 -2.71 -2.80
N ALA A 56 13.74 -2.74 -4.09
CA ALA A 56 14.66 -2.99 -5.19
C ALA A 56 14.14 -2.24 -6.42
N LYS A 57 15.03 -1.60 -7.18
CA LYS A 57 14.64 -0.96 -8.44
C LYS A 57 14.15 -2.04 -9.40
N THR A 58 12.95 -1.84 -9.92
CA THR A 58 12.39 -2.65 -11.01
C THR A 58 13.13 -2.39 -12.32
#